data_AF-A0A0F2PKV4-F1
#
_entry.id   AF-A0A0F2PKV4-F1
#
_cell.length_a   1.000
_cell.length_b   1.000
_cell.length_c   1.000
_cell.angle_alpha   90.00
_cell.angle_beta   90.00
_cell.angle_gamma   90.00
#
_symmetry.space_group_name_H-M   'P 1'
#
loop_
_entity.id
_entity.type
_entity.pdbx_description
1 polymer ?
#
loop_
_entity_poly.entity_id
_entity_poly.type
_entity_poly.pdbx_seq_one_letter_code
_entity_poly.pdbx_strand_id
1 'polypeptide(L)'
;MFAGMSSDMVLYFVAVSIAASFFVGNAMNSVLGEQGFGAWGNMIVLLAGFIVGLNVVDVIPFGRVPSAMIIPAAIGVAFAILLLLAMLKRMVRPT
;
A
#
# COMPACT_ATOMS: atom_id res chain seq x y z
N MET A 1 -2.52 9.51 13.59
CA MET A 1 -3.77 9.02 12.98
C MET A 1 -4.64 8.11 13.87
N PHE A 2 -4.09 7.25 14.74
CA PHE A 2 -4.90 6.32 15.58
C PHE A 2 -5.28 6.86 16.97
N ALA A 3 -5.02 8.14 17.25
CA ALA A 3 -5.34 8.76 18.54
C ALA A 3 -6.87 8.85 18.69
N GLY A 4 -7.45 7.88 19.40
CA GLY A 4 -8.90 7.77 19.61
C GLY A 4 -9.50 6.39 19.30
N MET A 5 -8.75 5.50 18.64
CA MET A 5 -9.17 4.10 18.46
C MET A 5 -8.75 3.23 19.66
N SER A 6 -9.59 2.29 20.06
CA SER A 6 -9.19 1.27 21.04
C SER A 6 -8.11 0.37 20.46
N SER A 7 -7.25 -0.19 21.31
CA SER A 7 -6.17 -1.08 20.89
C SER A 7 -6.68 -2.27 20.06
N ASP A 8 -7.87 -2.77 20.38
CA ASP A 8 -8.51 -3.87 19.65
C ASP A 8 -8.86 -3.49 18.21
N MET A 9 -9.37 -2.26 17.99
CA MET A 9 -9.67 -1.75 16.66
C MET A 9 -8.41 -1.58 15.82
N VAL A 10 -7.32 -1.12 16.43
CA VAL A 10 -6.01 -1.01 15.75
C VAL A 10 -5.51 -2.40 15.34
N LEU A 11 -5.62 -3.39 16.22
CA LEU A 11 -5.24 -4.78 15.91
C LEU A 11 -6.06 -5.37 14.76
N TYR A 12 -7.38 -5.17 14.77
CA TYR A 12 -8.23 -5.61 13.66
C TYR A 12 -7.86 -4.92 12.35
N PHE A 13 -7.60 -3.62 12.38
CA PHE A 13 -7.20 -2.88 11.19
C PHE A 13 -5.87 -3.39 10.61
N VAL A 14 -4.89 -3.66 11.47
CA VAL A 14 -3.60 -4.23 11.07
C VAL A 14 -3.80 -5.62 10.46
N ALA A 15 -4.56 -6.50 11.12
CA ALA A 15 -4.84 -7.84 10.63
C ALA A 15 -5.53 -7.81 9.25
N VAL A 16 -6.54 -6.95 9.07
CA VAL A 16 -7.23 -6.76 7.79
C VAL A 16 -6.28 -6.20 6.73
N SER A 17 -5.43 -5.24 7.07
CA SER A 17 -4.46 -4.66 6.13
C SER A 17 -3.44 -5.70 5.65
N ILE A 18 -2.98 -6.58 6.53
CA ILE A 18 -2.09 -7.70 6.18
C ILE A 18 -2.81 -8.69 5.28
N ALA A 19 -4.03 -9.11 5.64
CA ALA A 19 -4.81 -10.05 4.84
C ALA A 19 -5.13 -9.48 3.44
N ALA A 20 -5.56 -8.22 3.37
CA ALA A 20 -5.81 -7.53 2.10
C ALA A 20 -4.54 -7.45 1.25
N SER A 21 -3.40 -7.08 1.85
CA SER A 21 -2.12 -7.02 1.14
C SER A 21 -1.67 -8.38 0.63
N PHE A 22 -1.97 -9.46 1.34
CA PHE A 22 -1.70 -10.82 0.87
C PHE A 22 -2.52 -11.16 -0.37
N PHE A 23 -3.84 -10.96 -0.34
CA PHE A 23 -4.70 -11.27 -1.49
C PHE A 23 -4.36 -10.41 -2.71
N VAL A 24 -4.18 -9.10 -2.52
CA VAL A 24 -3.83 -8.19 -3.61
C VAL A 24 -2.42 -8.46 -4.12
N GLY A 25 -1.46 -8.76 -3.23
CA GLY A 25 -0.09 -9.11 -3.60
C GLY A 25 -0.03 -10.38 -4.47
N ASN A 26 -0.83 -11.40 -4.13
CA ASN A 26 -0.99 -12.60 -4.95
C ASN A 26 -1.64 -12.29 -6.31
N ALA A 27 -2.72 -11.51 -6.33
CA ALA A 27 -3.35 -11.11 -7.58
C ALA A 27 -2.38 -10.33 -8.49
N MET A 28 -1.60 -9.42 -7.90
CA MET A 28 -0.63 -8.61 -8.62
C MET A 28 0.57 -9.40 -9.12
N ASN A 29 0.89 -10.52 -8.47
CA ASN A 29 1.90 -11.43 -8.99
C ASN A 29 1.48 -12.03 -10.34
N SER A 30 0.20 -12.38 -10.50
CA SER A 30 -0.34 -12.88 -11.77
C SER A 30 -0.39 -11.81 -12.86
N VAL A 31 -0.63 -10.54 -12.48
CA VAL A 31 -0.73 -9.43 -13.44
C VAL A 31 0.64 -8.90 -13.86
N LEU A 32 1.57 -8.73 -12.91
CA LEU A 32 2.89 -8.16 -13.18
C LEU A 32 3.89 -9.20 -13.71
N GLY A 33 3.67 -10.49 -13.42
CA GLY A 33 4.58 -11.57 -13.80
C GLY A 33 6.01 -11.26 -13.35
N GLU A 34 6.98 -11.40 -14.26
CA GLU A 34 8.40 -11.17 -14.01
C GLU A 34 8.74 -9.71 -13.65
N GLN A 35 7.88 -8.76 -14.02
CA GLN A 35 8.06 -7.34 -13.70
C GLN A 35 7.75 -7.06 -12.22
N GLY A 36 6.97 -7.92 -11.56
CA GLY A 36 6.62 -7.81 -10.15
C GLY A 36 7.68 -8.37 -9.21
N PHE A 37 7.42 -8.33 -7.90
CA PHE A 37 8.37 -8.79 -6.87
C PHE A 37 8.03 -10.19 -6.32
N GLY A 38 7.24 -10.98 -7.04
CA GLY A 38 6.63 -12.18 -6.47
C GLY A 38 5.43 -11.84 -5.58
N ALA A 39 4.68 -12.85 -5.15
CA ALA A 39 3.51 -12.66 -4.27
C ALA A 39 3.89 -11.98 -2.94
N TRP A 40 4.95 -12.47 -2.28
CA TRP A 40 5.42 -11.92 -1.00
C TRP A 40 6.01 -10.51 -1.14
N GLY A 41 6.79 -10.25 -2.19
CA GLY A 41 7.36 -8.93 -2.42
C GLY A 41 6.27 -7.89 -2.71
N ASN A 42 5.30 -8.23 -3.56
CA ASN A 42 4.17 -7.35 -3.85
C ASN A 42 3.34 -7.07 -2.59
N MET A 43 3.10 -8.08 -1.76
CA MET A 43 2.40 -7.92 -0.47
C MET A 43 3.13 -6.93 0.44
N ILE A 44 4.44 -7.09 0.63
CA ILE A 44 5.23 -6.20 1.50
C ILE A 44 5.22 -4.77 0.96
N VAL A 45 5.39 -4.60 -0.35
CA VAL A 45 5.35 -3.29 -1.00
C VAL A 45 3.99 -2.62 -0.83
N LEU A 46 2.90 -3.36 -1.01
CA LEU A 46 1.54 -2.82 -0.82
C LEU A 46 1.28 -2.44 0.64
N LEU A 47 1.69 -3.28 1.59
CA LEU A 47 1.52 -2.99 3.01
C LEU A 47 2.34 -1.77 3.44
N ALA A 48 3.62 -1.73 3.04
CA ALA A 48 4.50 -0.61 3.32
C ALA A 48 3.99 0.68 2.66
N GLY A 49 3.60 0.59 1.39
CA GLY A 49 3.06 1.72 0.64
C GLY A 49 1.74 2.24 1.23
N PHE A 50 0.90 1.37 1.78
CA PHE A 50 -0.32 1.76 2.49
C PHE A 50 0.02 2.51 3.78
N ILE A 51 0.95 2.00 4.59
CA ILE A 51 1.41 2.68 5.81
C ILE A 51 2.02 4.05 5.47
N VAL A 52 2.86 4.13 4.43
CA VAL A 52 3.39 5.40 3.94
C VAL A 52 2.26 6.33 3.52
N GLY A 53 1.28 5.82 2.76
CA GLY A 53 0.10 6.58 2.34
C GLY A 53 -0.68 7.18 3.51
N LEU A 54 -0.92 6.43 4.59
CA LEU A 54 -1.60 6.92 5.78
C LEU A 54 -0.85 8.09 6.43
N ASN A 55 0.49 8.06 6.42
CA ASN A 55 1.30 9.13 7.02
C ASN A 55 1.46 10.34 6.08
N VAL A 56 1.53 10.11 4.76
CA VAL A 56 1.74 11.17 3.76
C VAL A 56 0.47 11.98 3.55
N VAL A 57 -0.71 11.36 3.59
CA VAL A 57 -2.00 12.05 3.43
C VAL A 57 -2.19 13.16 4.48
N ASP A 58 -1.65 12.99 5.68
CA ASP A 58 -1.68 14.00 6.75
C ASP A 58 -0.73 15.19 6.50
N VAL A 59 0.27 15.05 5.61
CA VAL A 59 1.34 16.02 5.36
C VAL A 59 1.08 16.88 4.12
N ILE A 60 0.11 16.51 3.27
CA ILE A 60 -0.19 17.25 2.04
C ILE A 60 -0.81 18.62 2.39
N PRO A 61 -0.15 19.75 2.05
CA PRO A 61 -0.58 21.09 2.48
C PRO A 61 -1.79 21.65 1.70
N PHE A 62 -2.18 21.01 0.58
CA PHE A 62 -3.19 21.53 -0.36
C PHE A 62 -4.66 21.29 0.02
N GLY A 63 -4.93 21.07 1.31
CA GLY A 63 -6.27 20.88 1.85
C GLY A 63 -6.36 19.56 2.61
N ARG A 64 -7.00 19.60 3.79
CA ARG A 64 -7.28 18.40 4.56
C ARG A 64 -8.09 17.44 3.69
N VAL A 65 -7.49 16.31 3.31
CA VAL A 65 -8.22 15.21 2.70
C VAL A 65 -9.38 14.88 3.65
N PRO A 66 -10.64 14.84 3.15
CA PRO A 66 -11.77 14.46 3.99
C PRO A 66 -11.47 13.14 4.70
N SER A 67 -11.83 13.01 5.97
CA SER A 67 -11.51 11.82 6.76
C SER A 67 -11.99 10.51 6.12
N ALA A 68 -13.11 10.58 5.38
CA ALA A 68 -13.63 9.46 4.59
C ALA A 68 -12.72 9.03 3.41
N MET A 69 -11.87 9.92 2.91
CA MET A 69 -11.01 9.71 1.74
C MET A 69 -9.58 9.29 2.12
N ILE A 70 -9.22 9.28 3.41
CA ILE A 70 -7.86 8.95 3.86
C ILE A 70 -7.47 7.51 3.48
N ILE A 71 -8.34 6.53 3.76
CA ILE A 71 -8.06 5.12 3.44
C ILE A 71 -7.96 4.89 1.92
N PRO A 72 -8.92 5.35 1.09
CA PRO A 72 -8.78 5.26 -0.37
C PRO A 72 -7.52 5.94 -0.90
N ALA A 73 -7.16 7.11 -0.39
CA ALA A 73 -5.95 7.82 -0.80
C ALA A 73 -4.69 7.03 -0.45
N ALA A 74 -4.61 6.44 0.75
CA ALA A 74 -3.50 5.60 1.16
C ALA A 74 -3.37 4.33 0.31
N ILE A 75 -4.50 3.72 -0.09
CA ILE A 75 -4.50 2.60 -1.04
C ILE A 75 -3.94 3.07 -2.39
N GLY A 76 -4.35 4.23 -2.89
CA GLY A 76 -3.80 4.81 -4.12
C GLY A 76 -2.29 5.00 -4.06
N VAL A 77 -1.77 5.50 -2.94
CA VAL A 77 -0.32 5.63 -2.70
C VAL A 77 0.37 4.25 -2.70
N ALA A 78 -0.23 3.23 -2.10
CA ALA A 78 0.33 1.88 -2.10
C ALA A 78 0.51 1.32 -3.53
N PHE A 79 -0.51 1.46 -4.37
CA PHE A 79 -0.44 1.05 -5.77
C PHE A 79 0.53 1.90 -6.59
N ALA A 80 0.58 3.20 -6.35
CA ALA A 80 1.54 4.09 -7.01
C ALA A 80 2.98 3.67 -6.68
N ILE A 81 3.28 3.35 -5.42
CA ILE A 81 4.60 2.85 -5.00
C ILE A 81 4.90 1.50 -5.66
N LEU A 82 3.95 0.55 -5.67
CA LEU A 82 4.15 -0.73 -6.34
C LEU A 82 4.46 -0.55 -7.83
N LEU A 83 3.72 0.32 -8.52
CA LEU A 83 3.94 0.65 -9.93
C LEU A 83 5.34 1.24 -10.14
N LEU A 84 5.71 2.25 -9.35
CA LEU A 84 7.02 2.91 -9.45
C LEU A 84 8.16 1.91 -9.24
N LEU A 85 8.07 1.06 -8.21
CA LEU A 85 9.09 0.06 -7.94
C LEU A 85 9.16 -1.00 -9.04
N ALA A 86 8.02 -1.47 -9.57
CA ALA A 86 7.99 -2.40 -10.69
C ALA A 86 8.63 -1.80 -11.96
N MET A 87 8.34 -0.52 -12.24
CA MET A 87 8.99 0.21 -13.34
C MET A 87 10.50 0.33 -13.13
N LEU A 88 10.95 0.72 -11.94
CA LEU A 88 12.37 0.82 -11.61
C LEU A 88 13.06 -0.55 -11.74
N LYS A 89 12.44 -1.63 -11.27
CA LYS A 89 12.96 -2.99 -11.42
C LYS A 89 13.16 -3.33 -12.90
N ARG A 90 12.18 -3.01 -13.75
CA ARG A 90 12.26 -3.22 -15.20
C ARG A 90 13.36 -2.38 -15.86
N MET A 91 13.60 -1.17 -15.39
CA MET A 91 14.70 -0.33 -15.90
C MET A 91 16.08 -0.88 -15.50
N VAL A 92 16.21 -1.42 -14.29
CA VAL A 92 17.46 -1.98 -13.77
C VAL A 92 17.76 -3.37 -14.36
N ARG A 93 16.71 -4.15 -14.67
CA ARG A 93 16.81 -5.45 -15.34
C ARG A 93 15.95 -5.47 -16.59
N PRO A 94 16.44 -4.90 -17.71
CA PRO A 94 15.81 -5.01 -19.01
C PRO A 94 16.10 -6.42 -19.55
N THR A 95 15.32 -7.39 -19.13
CA THR A 95 15.26 -8.74 -19.73
C THR A 95 13.94 -8.87 -20.46
#